data_AF-A0A242NXJ6-F1
#
_entry.id   AF-A0A242NXJ6-F1
#
_cell.length_a   1.000
_cell.length_b   1.000
_cell.length_c   1.000
_cell.angle_alpha   90.00
_cell.angle_beta   90.00
_cell.angle_gamma   90.00
#
_symmetry.space_group_name_H-M   'P 1'
#
loop_
_entity.id
_entity.type
_entity.pdbx_description
1 polymer ?
#
loop_
_entity_poly.entity_id
_entity_poly.type
_entity_poly.pdbx_seq_one_letter_code
_entity_poly.pdbx_strand_id
1 'polypeptide(L)'
;GMLIGFRKKYLHHIQFFCKEKDNYSIYYGKLLNGIDFQYTEKMVIELLGKPLKVGGNEQSPFLGYMNRWILYHMTHYSLHFEFNKNGTLCLITLAVLIK
;
A
#
# COMPACT_ATOMS: atom_id res chain seq x y z
N GLY A 1 12.81 0.01 3.39
CA GLY A 1 13.13 -0.78 2.19
C GLY A 1 12.10 -0.56 1.11
N MET A 2 12.49 -0.73 -0.15
CA MET A 2 11.63 -0.60 -1.32
C MET A 2 11.81 -1.80 -2.25
N LEU A 3 10.75 -2.20 -2.94
CA LEU A 3 10.79 -3.17 -4.04
C LEU A 3 10.25 -2.49 -5.30
N ILE A 4 10.98 -2.62 -6.41
CA ILE A 4 10.58 -2.07 -7.72
C ILE A 4 10.34 -3.25 -8.66
N GLY A 5 9.10 -3.40 -9.13
CA GLY A 5 8.71 -4.48 -10.01
C GLY A 5 8.47 -4.00 -11.43
N PHE A 6 9.11 -4.67 -12.38
CA PHE A 6 8.90 -4.47 -13.82
C PHE A 6 8.09 -5.62 -14.40
N ARG A 7 7.21 -5.32 -15.35
CA ARG A 7 6.52 -6.32 -16.18
C ARG A 7 6.93 -6.10 -17.62
N LYS A 8 7.55 -7.11 -18.23
CA LYS A 8 8.31 -6.95 -19.48
C LYS A 8 9.36 -5.85 -19.30
N LYS A 9 9.33 -4.80 -20.11
CA LYS A 9 10.26 -3.65 -20.08
C LYS A 9 9.70 -2.40 -19.40
N TYR A 10 8.56 -2.52 -18.72
CA TYR A 10 7.85 -1.37 -18.14
C TYR A 10 7.76 -1.48 -16.63
N LEU A 11 7.91 -0.34 -15.94
CA LEU A 11 7.63 -0.24 -14.52
C LEU A 11 6.17 -0.62 -14.28
N HIS A 12 5.96 -1.62 -13.43
CA HIS A 12 4.62 -2.10 -13.08
C HIS A 12 4.20 -1.58 -11.72
N HIS A 13 5.09 -1.66 -10.72
CA HIS A 13 4.79 -1.20 -9.38
C HIS A 13 6.04 -0.85 -8.57
N ILE A 14 5.83 -0.04 -7.54
CA ILE A 14 6.80 0.22 -6.48
C ILE A 14 6.11 -0.07 -5.14
N GLN A 15 6.77 -0.85 -4.31
CA GLN A 15 6.35 -1.18 -2.95
C GLN A 15 7.25 -0.48 -1.94
N PHE A 16 6.63 0.15 -0.94
CA PHE A 16 7.29 0.81 0.16
C PHE A 16 6.87 0.11 1.46
N PHE A 17 7.85 -0.50 2.12
CA PHE A 17 7.59 -1.29 3.33
C PHE A 17 7.51 -0.36 4.55
N CYS A 18 6.35 -0.32 5.21
CA CYS A 18 6.13 0.49 6.41
C CYS A 18 6.36 -0.32 7.71
N LYS A 19 6.69 -1.60 7.56
CA LYS A 19 7.10 -2.52 8.62
C LYS A 19 8.18 -3.45 8.07
N GLU A 20 9.06 -3.96 8.94
CA GLU A 20 9.98 -5.04 8.56
C GLU A 20 9.21 -6.28 8.09
N LYS A 21 9.50 -6.72 6.87
CA LYS A 21 8.86 -7.87 6.22
C LYS A 21 9.73 -8.37 5.08
N ASP A 22 9.81 -9.69 4.88
CA ASP A 22 10.50 -10.33 3.75
C ASP A 22 11.95 -9.83 3.54
N ASN A 23 12.69 -9.61 4.63
CA ASN A 23 14.05 -9.02 4.66
C ASN A 23 14.16 -7.56 4.18
N TYR A 24 13.04 -6.85 4.04
CA TYR A 24 13.03 -5.41 3.81
C TYR A 24 12.95 -4.66 5.14
N SER A 25 13.82 -3.66 5.29
CA SER A 25 13.72 -2.66 6.36
C SER A 25 12.50 -1.77 6.18
N ILE A 26 12.19 -0.94 7.18
CA ILE A 26 11.18 0.13 7.06
C ILE A 26 11.69 1.21 6.08
N TYR A 27 10.80 1.74 5.25
CA TYR A 27 11.05 2.92 4.44
C TYR A 27 10.67 4.18 5.22
N TYR A 28 11.66 5.05 5.48
CA TYR A 28 11.50 6.26 6.29
C TYR A 28 11.23 7.53 5.48
N GLY A 29 11.13 7.43 4.15
CA GLY A 29 10.82 8.57 3.30
C GLY A 29 9.34 8.94 3.35
N LYS A 30 9.03 10.17 2.94
CA LYS A 30 7.65 10.59 2.67
C LYS A 30 7.27 10.22 1.24
N LEU A 31 6.05 9.73 1.08
CA LEU A 31 5.38 9.50 -0.18
C LEU A 31 4.45 10.67 -0.49
N LEU A 32 4.03 10.72 -1.76
CA LEU A 32 3.03 11.62 -2.33
C LEU A 32 2.12 12.31 -1.28
N ASN A 33 2.02 13.63 -1.33
CA ASN A 33 1.26 14.45 -0.38
C ASN A 33 1.70 14.33 1.10
N GLY A 34 2.91 13.84 1.35
CA GLY A 34 3.50 13.79 2.69
C GLY A 34 3.15 12.55 3.51
N ILE A 35 2.52 11.54 2.91
CA ILE A 35 2.19 10.27 3.58
C ILE A 35 3.48 9.59 4.05
N ASP A 36 3.53 9.18 5.31
CA ASP A 36 4.65 8.41 5.83
C ASP A 36 4.20 7.06 6.41
N PHE A 37 5.17 6.29 6.88
CA PHE A 37 4.96 4.93 7.40
C PHE A 37 4.15 4.86 8.69
N GLN A 38 3.91 5.99 9.38
CA GLN A 38 3.15 6.05 10.64
C GLN A 38 1.66 6.33 10.42
N TYR A 39 1.23 6.56 9.17
CA TYR A 39 -0.17 6.87 8.88
C TYR A 39 -1.12 5.71 9.24
N THR A 40 -2.31 6.08 9.69
CA THR A 40 -3.42 5.13 9.92
C THR A 40 -4.41 5.16 8.75
N GLU A 41 -5.30 4.16 8.65
CA GLU A 41 -6.38 4.16 7.63
C GLU A 41 -7.19 5.46 7.68
N LYS A 42 -7.51 5.96 8.89
CA LYS A 42 -8.22 7.22 9.08
C LYS A 42 -7.47 8.41 8.50
N MET A 43 -6.17 8.56 8.79
CA MET A 43 -5.35 9.66 8.28
C MET A 43 -5.24 9.62 6.75
N VAL A 44 -5.12 8.43 6.16
CA VAL A 44 -5.09 8.28 4.70
C VAL A 44 -6.42 8.71 4.08
N ILE A 45 -7.56 8.33 4.68
CA ILE A 45 -8.90 8.72 4.21
C ILE A 45 -9.15 10.23 4.38
N GLU A 46 -8.68 10.83 5.47
CA GLU A 46 -8.77 12.29 5.67
C GLU A 46 -7.96 13.05 4.63
N LEU A 47 -6.79 12.54 4.23
CA LEU A 47 -5.92 13.17 3.25
C LEU A 47 -6.39 12.97 1.80
N LEU A 48 -6.78 11.75 1.44
CA LEU A 48 -7.07 11.36 0.05
C LEU A 48 -8.57 11.25 -0.26
N GLY A 49 -9.42 11.41 0.74
CA GLY A 49 -10.86 11.21 0.63
C GLY A 49 -11.27 9.73 0.60
N LYS A 50 -12.48 9.48 0.10
CA LYS A 50 -13.09 8.15 0.07
C LYS A 50 -12.31 7.21 -0.87
N PRO A 51 -11.89 6.01 -0.41
CA PRO A 51 -11.22 5.04 -1.27
C PRO A 51 -12.16 4.48 -2.35
N LEU A 52 -11.59 4.10 -3.49
CA LEU A 52 -12.33 3.46 -4.58
C LEU A 52 -12.81 2.05 -4.19
N LYS A 53 -11.91 1.27 -3.57
CA LYS A 53 -12.22 -0.07 -3.07
C LYS A 53 -11.59 -0.27 -1.70
N VAL A 54 -12.20 -1.16 -0.94
CA VAL A 54 -11.70 -1.61 0.35
C VAL A 54 -11.86 -3.13 0.46
N GLY A 55 -11.02 -3.80 1.20
CA GLY A 55 -11.13 -5.25 1.40
C GLY A 55 -10.17 -5.79 2.47
N GLY A 56 -10.06 -7.11 2.53
CA GLY A 56 -9.27 -7.80 3.55
C GLY A 56 -9.88 -7.69 4.95
N ASN A 57 -9.02 -7.75 5.97
CA ASN A 57 -9.42 -7.91 7.38
C ASN A 57 -10.21 -9.21 7.63
N GLU A 58 -9.81 -10.30 6.96
CA GLU A 58 -10.51 -11.57 6.99
C GLU A 58 -9.56 -12.75 6.95
N GLN A 59 -10.02 -13.90 7.41
CA GLN A 59 -9.26 -15.14 7.35
C GLN A 59 -9.52 -15.82 5.99
N SER A 60 -8.48 -15.99 5.18
CA SER A 60 -8.52 -16.81 3.98
C SER A 60 -8.14 -18.26 4.31
N PRO A 61 -8.90 -19.27 3.82
CA PRO A 61 -8.54 -20.68 3.98
C PRO A 61 -7.18 -21.04 3.38
N PHE A 62 -6.72 -20.30 2.36
CA PHE A 62 -5.49 -20.62 1.61
C PHE A 62 -4.33 -19.68 1.91
N LEU A 63 -4.63 -18.41 2.19
CA LEU A 63 -3.61 -17.35 2.33
C LEU A 63 -3.39 -16.91 3.78
N GLY A 64 -4.10 -17.52 4.74
CA GLY A 64 -4.09 -17.09 6.12
C GLY A 64 -4.82 -15.77 6.32
N TYR A 65 -4.44 -15.00 7.33
CA TYR A 65 -5.08 -13.71 7.59
C TYR A 65 -4.68 -12.68 6.53
N MET A 66 -5.68 -12.12 5.84
CA MET A 66 -5.49 -11.05 4.88
C MET A 66 -5.61 -9.70 5.58
N ASN A 67 -4.55 -8.89 5.49
CA ASN A 67 -4.52 -7.54 6.02
C ASN A 67 -5.65 -6.69 5.45
N ARG A 68 -6.13 -5.74 6.25
CA ARG A 68 -7.06 -4.70 5.80
C ARG A 68 -6.38 -3.89 4.70
N TRP A 69 -7.09 -3.56 3.64
CA TRP A 69 -6.55 -2.71 2.59
C TRP A 69 -7.57 -1.76 1.98
N ILE A 70 -7.06 -0.65 1.45
CA ILE A 70 -7.82 0.36 0.71
C ILE A 70 -7.08 0.73 -0.59
N LEU A 71 -7.84 0.98 -1.65
CA LEU A 71 -7.34 1.28 -2.98
C LEU A 71 -7.84 2.64 -3.45
N TYR A 72 -6.93 3.45 -3.96
CA TYR A 72 -7.21 4.71 -4.65
C TYR A 72 -6.79 4.61 -6.11
N HIS A 73 -7.59 5.21 -6.99
CA HIS A 73 -7.25 5.36 -8.39
C HIS A 73 -6.93 6.84 -8.64
N MET A 74 -5.68 7.09 -8.99
CA MET A 74 -5.20 8.40 -9.41
C MET A 74 -5.22 8.47 -10.94
N THR A 75 -4.90 9.63 -11.51
CA THR A 75 -4.97 9.83 -12.97
C THR A 75 -4.07 8.87 -13.77
N HIS A 76 -2.91 8.49 -13.23
CA HIS A 76 -1.89 7.69 -13.94
C HIS A 76 -1.39 6.46 -13.18
N TYR A 77 -1.84 6.26 -11.96
CA TYR A 77 -1.42 5.16 -11.10
C TYR A 77 -2.51 4.85 -10.09
N SER A 78 -2.41 3.71 -9.42
CA SER A 78 -3.19 3.41 -8.22
C SER A 78 -2.30 3.38 -6.99
N LEU A 79 -2.89 3.73 -5.86
CA LEU A 79 -2.27 3.58 -4.54
C LEU A 79 -3.05 2.54 -3.77
N HIS A 80 -2.34 1.51 -3.31
CA HIS A 80 -2.87 0.48 -2.44
C HIS A 80 -2.18 0.57 -1.08
N PHE A 81 -2.96 0.70 -0.02
CA PHE A 81 -2.47 0.77 1.35
C PHE A 81 -2.93 -0.48 2.10
N GLU A 82 -2.00 -1.17 2.73
CA GLU A 82 -2.28 -2.33 3.58
C GLU A 82 -1.99 -2.00 5.04
N PHE A 83 -2.93 -2.34 5.92
CA PHE A 83 -2.86 -2.14 7.36
C PHE A 83 -2.88 -3.50 8.06
N ASN A 84 -2.05 -3.66 9.09
CA ASN A 84 -2.12 -4.88 9.92
C ASN A 84 -3.37 -4.88 10.82
N LYS A 85 -3.49 -5.93 11.63
CA LYS A 85 -4.56 -6.12 12.62
C LYS A 85 -4.75 -4.96 13.61
N ASN A 86 -3.71 -4.15 13.83
CA ASN A 86 -3.76 -3.00 14.73
C ASN A 86 -4.09 -1.68 13.99
N GLY A 87 -4.38 -1.75 12.69
CA GLY A 87 -4.70 -0.57 11.88
C GLY A 87 -3.49 0.30 11.48
N THR A 88 -2.27 -0.15 11.77
CA THR A 88 -1.04 0.56 11.36
C THR A 88 -0.61 0.15 9.96
N LEU A 89 -0.18 1.13 9.16
CA LEU A 89 0.27 0.92 7.79
C LEU A 89 1.47 -0.03 7.72
N CYS A 90 1.42 -0.98 6.80
CA CYS A 90 2.43 -2.03 6.64
C CYS A 90 3.07 -2.03 5.25
N LEU A 91 2.29 -1.72 4.23
CA LEU A 91 2.77 -1.68 2.85
C LEU A 91 2.01 -0.61 2.07
N ILE A 92 2.74 0.16 1.28
CA ILE A 92 2.17 1.05 0.27
C ILE A 92 2.63 0.52 -1.08
N THR A 93 1.69 0.26 -1.99
CA THR A 93 2.00 -0.09 -3.38
C THR A 93 1.51 1.00 -4.29
N LEU A 94 2.42 1.59 -5.07
CA LEU A 94 2.11 2.40 -6.22
C LEU A 94 2.15 1.51 -7.45
N ALA A 95 1.01 1.26 -8.08
CA ALA A 95 0.93 0.49 -9.32
C ALA A 95 0.68 1.41 -10.50
N VAL A 96 1.51 1.31 -11.53
CA VAL A 96 1.38 2.11 -12.75
C VAL A 96 0.22 1.58 -13.56
N LEU A 97 -0.68 2.47 -13.98
CA LEU A 97 -1.75 2.13 -14.89
C LEU A 97 -1.17 2.12 -16.30
N ILE A 98 -0.83 0.95 -16.80
CA ILE A 98 -0.42 0.78 -18.19
C ILE A 98 -1.71 0.83 -19.03
N LYS A 99 -1.85 1.87 -19.85
CA LYS A 99 -2.89 1.96 -20.89
C LYS A 99 -2.63 0.96 -22.01
#